data_AF-A0A1I3NE46-F1
#
_entry.id   AF-A0A1I3NE46-F1
#
_cell.length_a   1.000
_cell.length_b   1.000
_cell.length_c   1.000
_cell.angle_alpha   90.00
_cell.angle_beta   90.00
_cell.angle_gamma   90.00
#
_symmetry.space_group_name_H-M   'P 1'
#
loop_
_entity.id
_entity.type
_entity.pdbx_description
1 polymer ?
#
loop_
_entity_poly.entity_id
_entity_poly.type
_entity_poly.pdbx_seq_one_letter_code
_entity_poly.pdbx_strand_id
1 'polypeptide(L)' 'MPRSKTRARVRAARPPVRDSKDPMDDDRGRTPARMNHLLRDLRRRLRLAAASRAAAEARADTE' A
#
# COMPACT_ATOMS: atom_id res chain seq x y z
N MET A 1 6.14 8.41 35.35
CA MET A 1 5.17 7.81 34.38
C MET A 1 5.85 7.67 33.01
N PRO A 2 6.20 6.46 32.53
CA PRO A 2 6.92 6.32 31.27
C PRO A 2 5.96 6.57 30.09
N ARG A 3 6.23 7.64 29.32
CA ARG A 3 5.46 8.14 28.16
C ARG A 3 5.17 7.08 27.07
N SER A 4 5.85 5.94 27.11
CA SER A 4 5.76 4.84 26.15
C SER A 4 4.43 4.08 26.23
N LYS A 5 3.92 3.76 27.43
CA LYS A 5 2.68 3.00 27.61
C LYS A 5 1.46 3.78 27.14
N THR A 6 1.41 5.08 27.44
CA THR A 6 0.34 5.98 27.01
C THR A 6 0.31 6.14 25.50
N ARG A 7 1.49 6.31 24.87
CA ARG A 7 1.60 6.47 23.41
C ARG A 7 1.24 5.19 22.65
N ALA A 8 1.53 4.02 23.22
CA ALA A 8 1.11 2.74 22.66
C ALA A 8 -0.42 2.57 22.68
N ARG A 9 -1.07 2.93 23.80
CA ARG A 9 -2.55 2.87 23.91
C ARG A 9 -3.24 3.81 22.93
N VAL A 10 -2.74 5.04 22.77
CA VAL A 10 -3.29 6.01 21.80
C VAL A 10 -3.20 5.49 20.35
N ARG A 11 -2.13 4.75 20.01
CA ARG A 11 -2.00 4.13 18.69
C ARG A 11 -2.96 2.95 18.50
N ALA A 12 -3.13 2.11 19.51
CA ALA A 12 -4.06 0.98 19.47
C ALA A 12 -5.53 1.43 19.40
N ALA A 13 -5.86 2.59 19.97
CA ALA A 13 -7.19 3.18 19.92
C ALA A 13 -7.49 3.93 18.60
N ARG A 14 -6.50 4.07 17.70
CA ARG A 14 -6.72 4.78 16.44
C ARG A 14 -7.47 3.86 15.47
N PRO A 15 -8.67 4.23 14.99
CA PRO A 15 -9.38 3.42 14.01
C PRO A 15 -8.53 3.28 12.74
N PRO A 16 -8.54 2.11 12.08
CA PRO A 16 -7.87 1.95 10.79
C PRO A 16 -8.56 2.88 9.79
N VAL A 17 -7.85 3.92 9.36
CA VAL A 17 -8.35 4.86 8.36
C VAL A 17 -8.44 4.11 7.05
N ARG A 18 -9.66 3.69 6.70
CA ARG A 18 -10.01 3.17 5.38
C ARG A 18 -10.04 4.35 4.41
N ASP A 19 -9.24 4.22 3.36
CA ASP A 19 -9.45 4.85 2.05
C ASP A 19 -9.41 6.39 1.98
N SER A 20 -8.22 7.00 2.07
CA SER A 20 -8.04 8.31 1.38
C SER A 20 -7.83 8.05 -0.11
N LYS A 21 -8.81 8.45 -0.93
CA LYS A 21 -8.77 8.48 -2.40
C LYS A 21 -8.35 9.85 -2.95
N ASP A 22 -7.73 10.69 -2.12
CA ASP A 22 -7.37 12.06 -2.50
C ASP A 22 -5.94 12.08 -3.11
N PRO A 23 -5.78 12.48 -4.38
CA PRO A 23 -4.47 12.61 -5.02
C PRO A 23 -3.62 13.77 -4.48
N MET A 24 -4.19 14.67 -3.67
CA MET A 24 -3.51 15.81 -3.04
C MET A 24 -3.18 15.58 -1.56
N ASP A 25 -3.37 14.36 -1.04
CA ASP A 25 -3.06 14.01 0.34
C ASP A 25 -1.54 14.13 0.58
N ASP A 26 -1.15 15.21 1.26
CA ASP A 26 0.24 15.63 1.43
C ASP A 26 1.04 14.54 2.18
N ASP A 27 2.18 14.14 1.62
CA ASP A 27 2.97 12.99 2.10
C ASP A 27 3.66 13.23 3.46
N ARG A 28 3.46 14.41 4.04
CA ARG A 28 4.06 14.92 5.29
C ARG A 28 3.72 14.11 6.55
N GLY A 29 2.97 13.02 6.44
CA GLY A 29 2.63 12.11 7.55
C GLY A 29 2.90 10.63 7.28
N ARG A 30 3.50 10.24 6.16
CA ARG A 30 3.70 8.80 5.85
C ARG A 30 4.72 8.17 6.77
N THR A 31 4.25 7.24 7.61
CA THR A 31 5.14 6.41 8.41
C THR A 31 5.89 5.43 7.51
N PRO A 32 7.11 4.99 7.89
CA PRO A 32 7.86 3.98 7.15
C PRO A 32 7.05 2.70 6.89
N ALA A 33 6.17 2.31 7.82
CA ALA A 33 5.28 1.17 7.67
C ALA A 33 4.27 1.36 6.52
N ARG A 34 3.67 2.56 6.40
CA ARG A 34 2.74 2.88 5.31
C ARG A 34 3.47 2.88 3.95
N MET A 35 4.68 3.44 3.89
CA MET A 35 5.49 3.41 2.67
C MET A 35 5.84 1.98 2.24
N ASN A 36 6.26 1.13 3.17
CA ASN A 36 6.57 -0.27 2.88
C ASN A 36 5.35 -1.05 2.37
N HIS A 37 4.18 -0.79 2.95
CA HIS A 37 2.93 -1.39 2.47
C HIS A 37 2.60 -0.95 1.04
N LEU A 38 2.66 0.36 0.75
CA LEU A 38 2.41 0.90 -0.59
C LEU A 38 3.38 0.35 -1.63
N LEU A 39 4.67 0.26 -1.30
CA LEU A 39 5.68 -0.32 -2.19
C LEU A 39 5.42 -1.81 -2.48
N ARG A 40 4.98 -2.58 -1.47
CA ARG A 40 4.60 -3.98 -1.66
C ARG A 40 3.38 -4.10 -2.56
N ASP A 41 2.37 -3.26 -2.36
CA ASP A 41 1.17 -3.28 -3.18
C ASP A 41 1.46 -2.86 -4.63
N LEU A 42 2.26 -1.82 -4.83
CA LEU A 42 2.69 -1.38 -6.16
C LEU A 42 3.43 -2.49 -6.90
N ARG A 43 4.39 -3.15 -6.24
CA ARG A 43 5.12 -4.29 -6.82
C ARG A 43 4.18 -5.44 -7.19
N ARG A 44 3.17 -5.73 -6.36
CA ARG A 44 2.16 -6.75 -6.66
C ARG A 44 1.38 -6.40 -7.92
N ARG A 45 0.87 -5.16 -8.02
CA ARG A 45 0.12 -4.69 -9.18
C ARG A 45 0.93 -4.75 -10.47
N LEU A 46 2.19 -4.31 -10.42
CA LEU A 46 3.08 -4.36 -11.59
C LEU A 46 3.34 -5.79 -12.06
N ARG A 47 3.52 -6.74 -11.13
CA ARG A 47 3.65 -8.16 -11.49
C ARG A 47 2.40 -8.72 -12.15
N LEU A 48 1.22 -8.40 -11.63
CA LEU A 48 -0.05 -8.83 -12.23
C LEU A 48 -0.22 -8.24 -13.63
N ALA A 49 0.09 -6.95 -13.82
CA ALA A 49 0.03 -6.29 -15.11
C ALA A 49 1.07 -6.82 -16.12
N ALA A 50 2.23 -7.28 -15.66
CA ALA A 50 3.21 -7.96 -16.51
C ALA A 50 2.72 -9.35 -16.92
N ALA A 51 2.19 -10.13 -15.96
CA ALA A 51 1.63 -11.45 -16.25
C ALA A 51 0.43 -11.39 -17.19
N SER A 52 -0.46 -10.40 -17.04
CA SER A 52 -1.59 -10.22 -17.95
C SER A 52 -1.15 -9.87 -19.38
N ARG A 53 -0.09 -9.07 -19.52
CA ARG A 53 0.48 -8.74 -20.84
C ARG A 53 1.11 -9.96 -21.50
N ALA A 54 1.94 -10.71 -20.77
CA ALA A 54 2.53 -11.94 -21.28
C ALA A 54 1.46 -12.98 -21.67
N ALA A 55 0.37 -13.10 -20.90
CA ALA A 55 -0.74 -13.98 -21.25
C ALA A 55 -1.52 -13.52 -22.49
N ALA A 56 -1.59 -12.21 -22.74
CA ALA A 56 -2.21 -11.67 -23.95
C ALA A 56 -1.32 -11.91 -25.18
N GLU A 57 0.00 -11.69 -25.06
CA GLU A 57 0.98 -12.00 -26.12
C GLU A 57 0.97 -13.48 -26.47
N ALA A 58 1.01 -14.38 -25.47
CA ALA A 58 0.95 -15.82 -25.71
C ALA A 58 -0.33 -16.29 -26.41
N ARG A 59 -1.45 -15.57 -26.27
CA ARG A 59 -2.69 -15.87 -27.02
C ARG A 59 -2.60 -15.40 -28.46
N ALA A 60 -2.02 -14.21 -28.69
CA ALA A 60 -1.81 -13.67 -30.02
C ALA A 60 -0.83 -14.53 -30.84
N ASP A 61 0.17 -15.14 -30.21
CA ASP A 61 1.14 -16.03 -30.87
C ASP A 61 0.55 -17.41 -31.24
N THR A 62 -0.61 -17.77 -30.67
CA THR A 62 -1.29 -19.06 -30.92
C THR A 62 -2.43 -19.00 -31.94
N GLU A 63 -2.80 -17.80 -32.40
CA GLU A 63 -3.80 -17.55 -33.45
C GLU A 63 -3.13 -17.34 -34.81
#